data_AF-A0A3C0QL35-F1
#
_entry.id   AF-A0A3C0QL35-F1
#
_cell.length_a   1.000
_cell.length_b   1.000
_cell.length_c   1.000
_cell.angle_alpha   90.00
_cell.angle_beta   90.00
_cell.angle_gamma   90.00
#
_symmetry.space_group_name_H-M   'P 1'
#
loop_
_entity.id
_entity.type
_entity.pdbx_description
1 polymer ?
#
loop_
_entity_poly.entity_id
_entity_poly.type
_entity_poly.pdbx_seq_one_letter_code
_entity_poly.pdbx_strand_id
1 'polypeptide(L)'
;HQGQTKSIRLLGTSSSLPEKDVLGICIEKGGASVLADGYLVSGSITESQERFLFGFGAYLQLVDDIQDVNEDSRTGLLTPFSQVLRQTPLDESTSRTFNFGIRVMDHINCFKGNNLDSLKSLMEKSIKILIIESVELNDKFYSRSYSQEIEEYSPFRFSYLKKRRDSLSSKRDLFIKEIEEFILTGD
;
A
#
# COMPACT_ATOMS: atom_id res chain seq x y z
N HIS A 1 12.24 9.43 11.76
CA HIS A 1 11.79 10.83 11.92
C HIS A 1 11.98 11.68 10.65
N GLN A 2 13.18 11.74 10.04
CA GLN A 2 13.44 12.61 8.88
C GLN A 2 12.58 12.29 7.63
N GLY A 3 12.34 11.01 7.31
CA GLY A 3 11.48 10.61 6.18
C GLY A 3 10.06 11.16 6.27
N GLN A 4 9.43 11.08 7.45
CA GLN A 4 8.09 11.63 7.69
C GLN A 4 8.06 13.16 7.61
N THR A 5 9.14 13.86 7.99
CA THR A 5 9.21 15.32 7.82
C THR A 5 9.37 15.70 6.34
N LYS A 6 10.12 14.90 5.56
CA LYS A 6 10.30 15.13 4.13
C LYS A 6 9.00 14.91 3.34
N SER A 7 8.09 14.05 3.80
CA SER A 7 6.82 13.80 3.11
C SER A 7 5.89 15.02 3.09
N ILE A 8 6.09 16.01 3.96
CA ILE A 8 5.38 17.31 3.88
C ILE A 8 5.67 18.01 2.55
N ARG A 9 6.84 17.78 1.94
CA ARG A 9 7.19 18.34 0.62
C ARG A 9 6.36 17.76 -0.53
N LEU A 10 5.65 16.65 -0.28
CA LEU A 10 4.73 16.05 -1.23
C LEU A 10 3.35 16.74 -1.24
N LEU A 11 3.08 17.62 -0.26
CA LEU A 11 1.85 18.41 -0.16
C LEU A 11 1.99 19.71 -0.97
N GLY A 12 1.11 19.90 -1.96
CA GLY A 12 0.94 21.18 -2.66
C GLY A 12 0.82 21.05 -4.17
N THR A 13 -0.01 21.89 -4.77
CA THR A 13 -0.31 21.93 -6.21
C THR A 13 0.82 22.51 -7.09
N SER A 14 1.89 23.02 -6.50
CA SER A 14 2.87 23.89 -7.20
C SER A 14 4.31 23.37 -7.21
N SER A 15 4.56 22.18 -6.69
CA SER A 15 5.92 21.62 -6.57
C SER A 15 6.11 20.46 -7.55
N SER A 16 6.63 20.71 -8.74
CA SER A 16 7.06 19.63 -9.64
C SER A 16 8.37 19.02 -9.13
N LEU A 17 8.29 18.19 -8.08
CA LEU A 17 9.44 17.38 -7.67
C LEU A 17 9.71 16.32 -8.74
N PRO A 18 10.98 16.06 -9.09
CA PRO A 18 11.35 14.94 -9.94
C PRO A 18 10.82 13.62 -9.36
N GLU A 19 10.36 12.71 -10.23
CA GLU A 19 9.84 11.39 -9.84
C GLU A 19 10.80 10.63 -8.91
N LYS A 20 12.10 10.69 -9.21
CA LYS A 20 13.15 10.06 -8.37
C LYS A 20 13.18 10.60 -6.94
N ASP A 21 12.87 11.88 -6.75
CA ASP A 21 12.90 12.53 -5.45
C ASP A 21 11.63 12.17 -4.66
N VAL A 22 10.49 12.07 -5.34
CA VAL A 22 9.23 11.58 -4.76
C VAL A 22 9.35 10.11 -4.34
N LEU A 23 9.84 9.25 -5.23
CA LEU A 23 10.08 7.82 -4.94
C LEU A 23 11.05 7.64 -3.76
N GLY A 24 12.13 8.42 -3.73
CA GLY A 24 13.08 8.39 -2.62
C GLY A 24 12.44 8.74 -1.28
N ILE A 25 11.56 9.76 -1.24
CA ILE A 25 10.83 10.14 -0.03
C ILE A 25 9.87 9.03 0.41
N CYS A 26 9.11 8.43 -0.51
CA CYS A 26 8.20 7.32 -0.18
C CYS A 26 8.96 6.11 0.37
N ILE A 27 10.06 5.70 -0.28
CA ILE A 27 10.91 4.60 0.17
C ILE A 27 11.48 4.88 1.57
N GLU A 28 12.04 6.08 1.79
CA GLU A 28 12.62 6.46 3.09
C GLU A 28 11.55 6.48 4.20
N LYS A 29 10.35 6.97 3.90
CA LYS A 29 9.23 7.01 4.84
C LYS A 29 8.80 5.60 5.27
N GLY A 30 8.43 4.76 4.30
CA GLY A 30 7.95 3.40 4.57
C GLY A 30 9.03 2.52 5.20
N GLY A 31 10.22 2.49 4.60
CA GLY A 31 11.33 1.66 5.04
C GLY A 31 11.83 2.03 6.43
N ALA A 32 12.00 3.31 6.72
CA ALA A 32 12.46 3.74 8.04
C ALA A 32 11.43 3.49 9.15
N SER A 33 10.13 3.52 8.83
CA SER A 33 9.05 3.23 9.80
C SER A 33 9.13 1.79 10.28
N VAL A 34 9.08 0.83 9.36
CA VAL A 34 9.12 -0.61 9.70
C VAL A 34 10.47 -1.00 10.32
N LEU A 35 11.56 -0.40 9.86
CA LEU A 35 12.87 -0.61 10.48
C LEU A 35 12.90 -0.14 11.94
N ALA A 36 12.32 1.03 12.23
CA ALA A 36 12.23 1.55 13.59
C ALA A 36 11.40 0.61 14.49
N ASP A 37 10.27 0.11 13.99
CA ASP A 37 9.44 -0.85 14.73
C ASP A 37 10.21 -2.14 15.03
N GLY A 38 11.01 -2.63 14.07
CA GLY A 38 11.88 -3.79 14.29
C GLY A 38 12.88 -3.58 15.43
N TYR A 39 13.49 -2.40 15.51
CA TYR A 39 14.37 -2.00 16.60
C TYR A 39 13.64 -1.89 17.94
N LEU A 40 12.43 -1.32 17.96
CA LEU A 40 11.62 -1.18 19.18
C LEU A 40 11.20 -2.53 19.76
N VAL A 41 10.86 -3.50 18.89
CA VAL A 41 10.41 -4.83 19.30
C VAL A 41 11.57 -5.72 19.72
N SER A 42 12.67 -5.72 18.95
CA SER A 42 13.76 -6.68 19.13
C SER A 42 14.94 -6.14 19.94
N GLY A 43 15.00 -4.83 20.18
CA GLY A 43 16.12 -4.11 20.80
C GLY A 43 17.36 -4.01 19.90
N SER A 44 17.76 -5.12 19.27
CA SER A 44 18.83 -5.20 18.29
C SER A 44 18.42 -6.07 17.11
N ILE A 45 18.83 -5.68 15.91
CA ILE A 45 18.62 -6.46 14.69
C ILE A 45 19.92 -6.54 13.89
N THR A 46 20.07 -7.61 13.11
CA THR A 46 21.22 -7.81 12.23
C THR A 46 21.09 -6.99 10.95
N GLU A 47 22.20 -6.70 10.27
CA GLU A 47 22.20 -5.98 8.99
C GLU A 47 21.30 -6.66 7.92
N SER A 48 21.20 -7.99 7.92
CA SER A 48 20.26 -8.71 7.04
C SER A 48 18.80 -8.45 7.39
N GLN A 49 18.48 -8.37 8.68
CA GLN A 49 17.12 -8.04 9.14
C GLN A 49 16.79 -6.58 8.87
N GLU A 50 17.75 -5.66 9.03
CA GLU A 50 17.57 -4.26 8.65
C GLU A 50 17.22 -4.11 7.18
N ARG A 51 17.99 -4.77 6.29
CA ARG A 51 17.73 -4.75 4.85
C ARG A 51 16.34 -5.29 4.51
N PHE A 52 15.93 -6.40 5.13
CA PHE A 52 14.60 -6.95 4.92
C PHE A 52 13.50 -6.00 5.40
N LEU A 53 13.59 -5.52 6.65
CA LEU A 53 12.56 -4.65 7.25
C LEU A 53 12.42 -3.33 6.50
N PHE A 54 13.55 -2.71 6.11
CA PHE A 54 13.53 -1.50 5.30
C PHE A 54 12.90 -1.75 3.93
N GLY A 55 13.33 -2.82 3.24
CA GLY A 55 12.77 -3.19 1.93
C GLY A 55 11.28 -3.50 2.01
N PHE A 56 10.85 -4.20 3.07
CA PHE A 56 9.45 -4.56 3.28
C PHE A 56 8.60 -3.33 3.60
N GLY A 57 9.08 -2.40 4.44
CA GLY A 57 8.40 -1.13 4.69
C GLY A 57 8.31 -0.25 3.44
N ALA A 58 9.35 -0.21 2.62
CA ALA A 58 9.31 0.49 1.33
C ALA A 58 8.27 -0.13 0.39
N TYR A 59 8.20 -1.46 0.33
CA TYR A 59 7.20 -2.17 -0.46
C TYR A 59 5.77 -1.86 0.01
N LEU A 60 5.51 -1.90 1.32
CA LEU A 60 4.19 -1.59 1.87
C LEU A 60 3.77 -0.15 1.53
N GLN A 61 4.67 0.83 1.66
CA GLN A 61 4.36 2.21 1.29
C GLN A 61 4.00 2.36 -0.20
N LEU A 62 4.68 1.62 -1.08
CA LEU A 62 4.33 1.65 -2.51
C LEU A 62 2.97 1.02 -2.79
N VAL A 63 2.60 -0.03 -2.07
CA VAL A 63 1.26 -0.63 -2.17
C VAL A 63 0.20 0.36 -1.70
N ASP A 64 0.40 1.00 -0.55
CA ASP A 64 -0.51 2.01 0.00
C ASP A 64 -0.69 3.16 -1.00
N ASP A 65 0.40 3.71 -1.56
CA ASP A 65 0.34 4.78 -2.56
C ASP A 65 -0.42 4.36 -3.84
N ILE A 66 -0.39 3.08 -4.24
CA ILE A 66 -1.21 2.56 -5.35
C ILE A 66 -2.68 2.46 -4.93
N GLN A 67 -2.97 1.98 -3.71
CA GLN A 67 -4.34 1.85 -3.21
C GLN A 67 -5.01 3.23 -3.09
N ASP A 68 -4.28 4.24 -2.63
CA ASP A 68 -4.76 5.59 -2.38
C ASP A 68 -4.61 6.52 -3.60
N VAL A 69 -4.11 6.03 -4.73
CA VAL A 69 -3.75 6.85 -5.90
C VAL A 69 -4.90 7.75 -6.42
N ASN A 70 -6.15 7.29 -6.29
CA ASN A 70 -7.32 8.10 -6.62
C ASN A 70 -7.53 9.29 -5.66
N GLU A 71 -7.35 9.06 -4.36
CA GLU A 71 -7.45 10.10 -3.34
C GLU A 71 -6.27 11.07 -3.45
N ASP A 72 -5.06 10.55 -3.59
CA ASP A 72 -3.84 11.34 -3.77
C ASP A 72 -3.94 12.28 -4.96
N SER A 73 -4.45 11.78 -6.08
CA SER A 73 -4.69 12.60 -7.26
C SER A 73 -5.73 13.69 -7.03
N ARG A 74 -6.73 13.46 -6.17
CA ARG A 74 -7.78 14.44 -5.86
C ARG A 74 -7.31 15.51 -4.89
N THR A 75 -6.49 15.13 -3.90
CA THR A 75 -5.94 16.03 -2.88
C THR A 75 -4.69 16.76 -3.36
N GLY A 76 -4.10 16.32 -4.49
CA GLY A 76 -2.86 16.86 -5.02
C GLY A 76 -1.62 16.36 -4.26
N LEU A 77 -1.74 15.22 -3.56
CA LEU A 77 -0.60 14.55 -2.96
C LEU A 77 0.26 13.91 -4.06
N LEU A 78 1.55 14.25 -4.06
CA LEU A 78 2.49 13.72 -5.03
C LEU A 78 3.03 12.36 -4.57
N THR A 79 2.70 11.32 -5.32
CA THR A 79 3.28 9.98 -5.19
C THR A 79 3.84 9.54 -6.54
N PRO A 80 4.70 8.50 -6.58
CA PRO A 80 5.20 7.97 -7.86
C PRO A 80 4.08 7.53 -8.81
N PHE A 81 2.88 7.26 -8.28
CA PHE A 81 1.73 6.78 -9.03
C PHE A 81 0.75 7.91 -9.37
N SER A 82 0.49 8.86 -8.46
CA SER A 82 -0.47 9.95 -8.71
C SER A 82 0.02 10.94 -9.78
N GLN A 83 1.35 11.13 -9.90
CA GLN A 83 1.96 12.04 -10.85
C GLN A 83 1.82 11.60 -12.32
N VAL A 84 1.69 10.29 -12.57
CA VAL A 84 1.69 9.71 -13.92
C VAL A 84 0.30 9.37 -14.47
N LEU A 85 -0.75 9.49 -13.65
CA LEU A 85 -2.13 9.09 -14.00
C LEU A 85 -2.69 9.68 -15.29
N ARG A 86 -2.21 10.86 -15.72
CA ARG A 86 -2.66 11.52 -16.96
C ARG A 86 -1.86 11.11 -18.20
N GLN A 87 -0.77 10.37 -18.02
CA GLN A 87 0.21 10.06 -19.06
C GLN A 87 0.15 8.58 -19.45
N THR A 88 0.09 7.68 -18.46
CA THR A 88 0.19 6.24 -18.67
C THR A 88 -0.72 5.46 -17.71
N PRO A 89 -1.25 4.29 -18.10
CA PRO A 89 -1.88 3.35 -17.17
C PRO A 89 -0.91 2.90 -16.08
N LEU A 90 -1.46 2.44 -14.94
CA LEU A 90 -0.69 1.94 -13.79
C LEU A 90 -0.21 0.49 -13.93
N ASP A 91 -0.48 -0.17 -15.06
CA ASP A 91 -0.16 -1.57 -15.34
C ASP A 91 1.32 -1.90 -15.03
N GLU A 92 2.25 -1.15 -15.63
CA GLU A 92 3.69 -1.40 -15.50
C GLU A 92 4.18 -1.08 -14.09
N SER A 93 3.78 0.06 -13.52
CA SER A 93 4.23 0.49 -12.20
C SER A 93 3.76 -0.47 -11.12
N THR A 94 2.54 -0.97 -11.22
CA THR A 94 1.98 -2.00 -10.32
C THR A 94 2.69 -3.33 -10.47
N SER A 95 2.96 -3.77 -11.70
CA SER A 95 3.74 -4.99 -11.97
C SER A 95 5.16 -4.90 -11.41
N ARG A 96 5.80 -3.73 -11.52
CA ARG A 96 7.13 -3.47 -10.95
C ARG A 96 7.09 -3.50 -9.42
N THR A 97 6.09 -2.90 -8.79
CA THR A 97 5.88 -2.94 -7.34
C THR A 97 5.66 -4.36 -6.85
N PHE A 98 4.82 -5.15 -7.52
CA PHE A 98 4.62 -6.56 -7.19
C PHE A 98 5.92 -7.37 -7.25
N ASN A 99 6.68 -7.25 -8.37
CA ASN A 99 7.96 -7.94 -8.53
C ASN A 99 9.01 -7.49 -7.51
N PHE A 100 9.01 -6.21 -7.13
CA PHE A 100 9.85 -5.70 -6.04
C PHE A 100 9.49 -6.39 -4.71
N GLY A 101 8.20 -6.48 -4.37
CA GLY A 101 7.73 -7.18 -3.18
C GLY A 101 8.18 -8.65 -3.13
N ILE A 102 8.05 -9.38 -4.24
CA ILE A 102 8.54 -10.77 -4.33
C ILE A 102 10.04 -10.86 -4.04
N ARG A 103 10.85 -9.97 -4.62
CA ARG A 103 12.31 -9.95 -4.36
C ARG A 103 12.65 -9.61 -2.92
N VAL A 104 11.89 -8.71 -2.27
CA VAL A 104 12.07 -8.42 -0.84
C VAL A 104 11.77 -9.67 0.00
N MET A 105 10.72 -10.42 -0.35
CA MET A 105 10.32 -11.64 0.36
C MET A 105 11.35 -12.78 0.27
N ASP A 106 12.20 -12.80 -0.75
CA ASP A 106 13.31 -13.76 -0.84
C ASP A 106 14.30 -13.63 0.33
N HIS A 107 14.37 -12.45 0.96
CA HIS A 107 15.29 -12.16 2.06
C HIS A 107 14.72 -12.44 3.45
N ILE A 108 13.47 -12.91 3.58
CA ILE A 108 12.83 -13.17 4.90
C ILE A 108 13.55 -14.23 5.74
N ASN A 109 14.35 -15.09 5.09
CA ASN A 109 15.12 -16.15 5.74
C ASN A 109 16.23 -15.61 6.66
N CYS A 110 16.42 -14.29 6.76
CA CYS A 110 17.27 -13.67 7.79
C CYS A 110 16.69 -13.80 9.21
N PHE A 111 15.39 -14.10 9.36
CA PHE A 111 14.78 -14.41 10.66
C PHE A 111 14.88 -15.91 10.97
N LYS A 112 14.80 -16.26 12.26
CA LYS A 112 14.81 -17.65 12.74
C LYS A 112 13.53 -17.92 13.51
N GLY A 113 12.93 -19.08 13.32
CA GLY A 113 11.77 -19.51 14.08
C GLY A 113 11.12 -20.76 13.50
N ASN A 114 10.39 -21.50 14.35
CA ASN A 114 9.78 -22.77 13.99
C ASN A 114 8.64 -22.64 12.95
N ASN A 115 8.10 -21.43 12.75
CA ASN A 115 6.95 -21.16 11.88
C ASN A 115 7.30 -20.25 10.69
N LEU A 116 8.58 -20.09 10.35
CA LEU A 116 9.01 -19.13 9.34
C LEU A 116 8.43 -19.42 7.95
N ASP A 117 8.37 -20.68 7.54
CA ASP A 117 7.80 -21.07 6.25
C ASP A 117 6.30 -20.76 6.16
N SER A 118 5.56 -21.03 7.26
CA SER A 118 4.14 -20.69 7.36
C SER A 118 3.91 -19.17 7.30
N LEU A 119 4.75 -18.39 7.98
CA LEU A 119 4.70 -16.93 7.94
C LEU A 119 5.03 -16.40 6.54
N LYS A 120 6.08 -16.92 5.90
CA LYS A 120 6.45 -16.56 4.52
C LYS A 120 5.29 -16.84 3.57
N SER A 121 4.69 -18.03 3.63
CA SER A 121 3.54 -18.40 2.80
C SER A 121 2.34 -17.49 3.03
N LEU A 122 2.08 -17.10 4.29
CA LEU A 122 1.02 -16.15 4.62
C LEU A 122 1.30 -14.78 4.01
N MET A 123 2.52 -14.25 4.17
CA MET A 123 2.91 -12.94 3.64
C MET A 123 2.86 -12.89 2.12
N GLU A 124 3.32 -13.94 1.43
CA GLU A 124 3.24 -14.05 -0.04
C GLU A 124 1.79 -14.04 -0.53
N LYS A 125 0.87 -14.71 0.19
CA LYS A 125 -0.56 -14.66 -0.13
C LYS A 125 -1.14 -13.27 0.12
N SER A 126 -0.80 -12.65 1.25
CA SER A 126 -1.25 -11.29 1.58
C SER A 126 -0.79 -10.27 0.53
N ILE A 127 0.47 -10.35 0.08
CA ILE A 127 1.02 -9.50 -0.98
C ILE A 127 0.20 -9.59 -2.27
N LYS A 128 -0.15 -10.80 -2.70
CA LYS A 128 -0.99 -11.01 -3.89
C LYS A 128 -2.37 -10.37 -3.72
N ILE A 129 -3.00 -10.58 -2.56
CA ILE A 129 -4.32 -10.02 -2.26
C ILE A 129 -4.27 -8.49 -2.27
N LEU A 130 -3.24 -7.90 -1.67
CA LEU A 130 -3.07 -6.44 -1.63
C LEU A 130 -2.99 -5.85 -3.05
N ILE A 131 -2.20 -6.46 -3.94
CA ILE A 131 -2.10 -6.00 -5.34
C ILE A 131 -3.41 -6.18 -6.09
N ILE A 132 -4.09 -7.32 -5.92
CA ILE A 132 -5.40 -7.56 -6.54
C ILE A 132 -6.40 -6.49 -6.10
N GLU A 133 -6.43 -6.18 -4.81
CA GLU A 133 -7.29 -5.14 -4.26
C GLU A 133 -6.89 -3.74 -4.77
N SER A 134 -5.59 -3.43 -4.87
CA SER A 134 -5.11 -2.17 -5.44
C SER A 134 -5.62 -1.94 -6.85
N VAL A 135 -5.63 -2.99 -7.68
CA VAL A 135 -6.15 -2.94 -9.05
C VAL A 135 -7.67 -2.79 -9.06
N GLU A 136 -8.39 -3.57 -8.25
CA GLU A 136 -9.85 -3.49 -8.16
C GLU A 136 -10.34 -2.10 -7.72
N LEU A 137 -9.69 -1.51 -6.71
CA LEU A 137 -10.03 -0.19 -6.17
C LEU A 137 -9.85 0.93 -7.19
N ASN A 138 -8.85 0.77 -8.06
CA ASN A 138 -8.37 1.79 -8.97
C ASN A 138 -8.53 1.40 -10.43
N ASP A 139 -9.44 0.48 -10.74
CA ASP A 139 -9.66 -0.15 -12.06
C ASP A 139 -9.65 0.84 -13.24
N LYS A 140 -10.20 2.05 -13.03
CA LYS A 140 -10.23 3.14 -14.03
C LYS A 140 -8.86 3.67 -14.46
N PHE A 141 -7.79 3.39 -13.71
CA PHE A 141 -6.42 3.83 -13.99
C PHE A 141 -5.56 2.72 -14.62
N TYR A 142 -6.15 1.56 -14.88
CA TYR A 142 -5.51 0.43 -15.52
C TYR A 142 -6.05 0.22 -16.93
N SER A 143 -5.29 -0.48 -17.78
CA SER A 143 -5.86 -0.99 -19.02
C SER A 143 -6.88 -2.09 -18.72
N ARG A 144 -7.91 -2.18 -19.56
CA ARG A 144 -8.94 -3.22 -19.42
C ARG A 144 -8.35 -4.64 -19.48
N SER A 145 -7.36 -4.86 -20.34
CA SER A 145 -6.67 -6.14 -20.46
C SER A 145 -5.95 -6.51 -19.17
N TYR A 146 -5.25 -5.55 -18.56
CA TYR A 146 -4.52 -5.77 -17.32
C TYR A 146 -5.48 -6.06 -16.15
N SER A 147 -6.54 -5.27 -15.98
CA SER A 147 -7.54 -5.53 -14.94
C SER A 147 -8.19 -6.91 -15.09
N GLN A 148 -8.48 -7.35 -16.32
CA GLN A 148 -9.03 -8.68 -16.59
C GLN A 148 -8.05 -9.78 -16.23
N GLU A 149 -6.78 -9.64 -16.58
CA GLU A 149 -5.72 -10.58 -16.22
C GLU A 149 -5.56 -10.69 -14.70
N ILE A 150 -5.54 -9.56 -13.97
CA ILE A 150 -5.42 -9.57 -12.51
C ILE A 150 -6.66 -10.16 -11.84
N GLU A 151 -7.87 -9.94 -12.38
CA GLU A 151 -9.10 -10.53 -11.86
C GLU A 151 -9.06 -12.07 -11.89
N GLU A 152 -8.35 -12.71 -12.83
CA GLU A 152 -8.22 -14.17 -12.90
C GLU A 152 -7.52 -14.77 -11.67
N TYR A 153 -6.66 -13.99 -11.00
CA TYR A 153 -6.00 -14.39 -9.76
C TYR A 153 -6.82 -14.04 -8.51
N SER A 154 -7.93 -13.32 -8.67
CA SER A 154 -8.80 -12.93 -7.57
C SER A 154 -9.72 -14.07 -7.14
N PRO A 155 -9.92 -14.30 -5.83
CA PRO A 155 -10.89 -15.29 -5.34
C PRO A 155 -12.34 -14.89 -5.67
N PHE A 156 -12.60 -13.62 -5.97
CA PHE A 156 -13.93 -13.11 -6.31
C PHE A 156 -13.86 -12.16 -7.50
N ARG A 157 -14.96 -12.07 -8.26
CA ARG A 157 -15.09 -11.04 -9.30
C ARG A 157 -15.00 -9.64 -8.70
N PHE A 158 -14.33 -8.73 -9.38
CA PHE A 158 -14.22 -7.32 -9.00
C PHE A 158 -15.60 -6.68 -8.86
N SER A 159 -16.53 -7.01 -9.77
CA SER A 159 -17.92 -6.56 -9.67
C SER A 159 -18.60 -6.99 -8.36
N TYR A 160 -18.29 -8.19 -7.85
CA TYR A 160 -18.81 -8.68 -6.58
C TYR A 160 -18.16 -7.96 -5.39
N LEU A 161 -16.83 -7.79 -5.42
CA LEU A 161 -16.08 -7.07 -4.38
C LEU A 161 -16.57 -5.62 -4.24
N LYS A 162 -16.69 -4.90 -5.35
CA LYS A 162 -17.25 -3.54 -5.40
C LYS A 162 -18.64 -3.46 -4.78
N LYS A 163 -19.56 -4.33 -5.20
CA LYS A 163 -20.93 -4.37 -4.65
C LYS A 163 -20.93 -4.64 -3.14
N ARG A 164 -20.04 -5.53 -2.66
CA ARG A 164 -19.92 -5.83 -1.24
C ARG A 164 -19.39 -4.63 -0.45
N ARG A 165 -18.41 -3.92 -0.99
CA ARG A 165 -17.83 -2.70 -0.41
C ARG A 165 -18.89 -1.60 -0.26
N ASP A 166 -19.65 -1.33 -1.31
CA ASP A 166 -20.73 -0.32 -1.32
C ASP A 166 -21.84 -0.66 -0.32
N SER A 167 -22.15 -1.95 -0.14
CA SER A 167 -23.10 -2.40 0.87
C SER A 167 -22.56 -2.24 2.30
N LEU A 168 -21.25 -2.35 2.51
CA LEU A 168 -20.62 -2.21 3.84
C LEU A 168 -20.41 -0.75 4.22
N SER A 169 -20.03 0.12 3.29
CA SER A 169 -19.92 1.57 3.53
C SER A 169 -21.27 2.15 3.96
N SER A 170 -22.34 1.79 3.26
CA SER A 170 -23.71 2.18 3.60
C SER A 170 -24.12 1.78 5.03
N LYS A 171 -23.65 0.63 5.52
CA LYS A 171 -23.91 0.16 6.89
C LYS A 171 -23.02 0.81 7.93
N ARG A 172 -21.77 1.10 7.58
CA ARG A 172 -20.85 1.84 8.45
C ARG A 172 -21.40 3.24 8.73
N ASP A 173 -21.91 3.92 7.71
CA ASP A 173 -22.44 5.27 7.87
C ASP A 173 -23.70 5.28 8.75
N LEU A 174 -24.55 4.25 8.64
CA LEU A 174 -25.67 4.02 9.56
C LEU A 174 -25.17 3.80 11.01
N PHE A 175 -24.15 2.97 11.19
CA PHE A 175 -23.60 2.66 12.52
C PHE A 175 -22.91 3.88 13.17
N ILE A 176 -22.18 4.68 12.39
CA ILE A 176 -21.60 5.94 12.86
C ILE A 176 -22.71 6.90 13.27
N LYS A 177 -23.77 7.01 12.47
CA LYS A 177 -24.91 7.87 12.79
C LYS A 177 -25.62 7.42 14.08
N GLU A 178 -25.79 6.12 14.30
CA GLU A 178 -26.34 5.58 15.55
C GLU A 178 -25.43 5.88 16.75
N ILE A 179 -24.11 5.79 16.59
CA ILE A 179 -23.14 6.18 17.63
C ILE A 179 -23.22 7.68 17.91
N GLU A 180 -23.29 8.52 16.88
CA GLU A 180 -23.43 9.97 17.03
C GLU A 180 -24.75 10.34 17.72
N GLU A 181 -25.86 9.71 17.33
CA GLU A 181 -27.16 9.89 18.00
C GLU A 181 -27.09 9.44 19.46
N PHE A 182 -26.49 8.28 19.76
CA PHE A 182 -26.28 7.80 21.14
C PHE A 182 -25.44 8.77 21.98
N ILE A 183 -24.33 9.29 21.43
CA ILE A 183 -23.48 10.29 22.09
C ILE A 183 -24.24 11.61 22.34
N LEU A 184 -25.12 12.01 21.42
CA LEU A 184 -25.90 13.25 21.52
C LEU A 184 -27.14 13.14 22.41
N THR A 185 -27.74 11.94 22.54
CA THR A 185 -28.93 11.72 23.38
C THR A 185 -28.62 11.41 24.84
N GLY A 186 -27.38 11.08 25.18
CA GLY A 186 -26.89 11.05 26.56
C GLY A 186 -27.73 10.18 27.51
N ASP A 187 -27.74 8.86 27.28
CA ASP A 187 -28.02 7.85 28.31
C ASP A 187 -26.74 7.06 28.63
#